data_AF-A0A1R3UW96-F1
#
_entry.id   AF-A0A1R3UW96-F1
#
_cell.length_a   1.000
_cell.length_b   1.000
_cell.length_c   1.000
_cell.angle_alpha   90.00
_cell.angle_beta   90.00
_cell.angle_gamma   90.00
#
_symmetry.space_group_name_H-M   'P 1'
#
loop_
_entity.id
_entity.type
_entity.pdbx_description
1 polymer ?
#
loop_
_entity_poly.entity_id
_entity_poly.type
_entity_poly.pdbx_seq_one_letter_code
_entity_poly.pdbx_strand_id
1 'polypeptide(L)'
;MDIHRSLAQRLADQHITTDLLQQLASTGPGALIIANRKAGEYRLTHHRYLRPTQGETVVYAYGDLTHDWDTALLISPHDPWDHITQAANTLAHTCLEWQPWEPITSTRRHFQGQLRQAMFEQGFLLLRRPMFTDRGGMHRLDDTYLDTTRPEITITIAVPYPEPDRGSPIITWCTRRGVFQGCTRSNSGQGARPFAQDVRTNITRVFDQR
;
A
#
# COMPACT_ATOMS: atom_id res chain seq x y z
N MET A 1 19.53 -15.32 27.88
CA MET A 1 18.37 -15.27 26.97
C MET A 1 18.14 -13.80 26.66
N ASP A 2 18.64 -13.32 25.52
CA ASP A 2 18.64 -11.89 25.18
C ASP A 2 17.23 -11.43 24.79
N ILE A 3 16.58 -10.67 25.67
CA ILE A 3 15.17 -10.25 25.55
C ILE A 3 14.99 -8.95 24.76
N HIS A 4 16.06 -8.33 24.25
CA HIS A 4 15.97 -7.03 23.57
C HIS A 4 16.70 -6.96 22.22
N ARG A 5 16.57 -7.98 21.35
CA ARG A 5 16.84 -7.72 19.92
C ARG A 5 15.76 -6.79 19.38
N SER A 6 16.15 -5.68 18.78
CA SER A 6 15.23 -4.78 18.07
C SER A 6 14.53 -5.54 16.94
N LEU A 7 13.35 -5.09 16.52
CA LEU A 7 12.66 -5.67 15.37
C LEU A 7 13.56 -5.73 14.13
N ALA A 8 14.34 -4.67 13.90
CA ALA A 8 15.32 -4.62 12.83
C ALA A 8 16.36 -5.74 12.98
N GLN A 9 16.83 -6.06 14.20
CA GLN A 9 17.76 -7.18 14.44
C GLN A 9 17.11 -8.57 14.32
N ARG A 10 15.81 -8.72 14.55
CA ARG A 10 15.10 -9.99 14.33
C ARG A 10 14.82 -10.25 12.86
N LEU A 11 14.58 -9.18 12.09
CA LEU A 11 14.37 -9.23 10.65
C LEU A 11 15.68 -9.06 9.86
N ALA A 12 16.80 -8.69 10.49
CA ALA A 12 18.09 -8.49 9.83
C ALA A 12 18.60 -9.76 9.16
N ASP A 13 18.31 -10.92 9.75
CA ASP A 13 18.69 -12.24 9.24
C ASP A 13 17.62 -12.82 8.28
N GLN A 14 16.51 -12.10 8.07
CA GLN A 14 15.43 -12.49 7.18
C GLN A 14 15.44 -11.57 5.95
N HIS A 15 15.26 -12.17 4.78
CA HIS A 15 15.21 -11.43 3.53
C HIS A 15 13.96 -11.81 2.75
N ILE A 16 13.44 -10.86 1.98
CA ILE A 16 12.54 -11.20 0.89
C ILE A 16 13.34 -12.04 -0.09
N THR A 17 12.88 -13.26 -0.37
CA THR A 17 13.55 -14.20 -1.27
C THR A 17 12.96 -14.14 -2.67
N THR A 18 13.72 -14.62 -3.67
CA THR A 18 13.24 -14.79 -5.05
C THR A 18 11.98 -15.65 -5.09
N ASP A 19 11.93 -16.76 -4.35
CA ASP A 19 10.74 -17.62 -4.28
C ASP A 19 9.50 -16.86 -3.78
N LEU A 20 9.66 -16.00 -2.76
CA LEU A 20 8.56 -15.21 -2.23
C LEU A 20 8.06 -14.19 -3.25
N LEU A 21 8.96 -13.58 -4.04
CA LEU A 21 8.63 -12.66 -5.12
C LEU A 21 7.97 -13.37 -6.32
N GLN A 22 8.41 -14.58 -6.65
CA GLN A 22 7.76 -15.40 -7.67
C GLN A 22 6.35 -15.82 -7.23
N GLN A 23 6.17 -16.17 -5.96
CA GLN A 23 4.85 -16.44 -5.40
C GLN A 23 3.96 -15.19 -5.44
N LEU A 24 4.51 -14.02 -5.08
CA LEU A 24 3.82 -12.73 -5.23
C LEU A 24 3.37 -12.50 -6.67
N ALA A 25 4.24 -12.74 -7.66
CA ALA A 25 3.94 -12.63 -9.08
C ALA A 25 2.79 -13.57 -9.49
N SER A 26 2.86 -14.83 -9.09
CA SER A 26 1.84 -15.85 -9.40
C SER A 26 0.49 -15.58 -8.75
N THR A 27 0.47 -14.93 -7.58
CA THR A 27 -0.76 -14.58 -6.87
C THR A 27 -1.47 -13.42 -7.54
N GLY A 28 -0.73 -12.50 -8.16
CA GLY A 28 -1.28 -11.42 -8.97
C GLY A 28 -1.74 -10.19 -8.18
N PRO A 29 -2.61 -9.34 -8.78
CA PRO A 29 -3.08 -8.12 -8.15
C PRO A 29 -3.72 -8.33 -6.78
N GLY A 30 -3.40 -7.45 -5.83
CA GLY A 30 -3.85 -7.57 -4.43
C GLY A 30 -2.96 -8.47 -3.56
N ALA A 31 -1.97 -9.15 -4.14
CA ALA A 31 -0.95 -9.86 -3.38
C ALA A 31 0.05 -8.88 -2.73
N LEU A 32 0.40 -9.15 -1.47
CA LEU A 32 1.23 -8.30 -0.62
C LEU A 32 2.26 -9.15 0.13
N ILE A 33 3.48 -8.65 0.26
CA ILE A 33 4.45 -9.13 1.25
C ILE A 33 4.33 -8.21 2.47
N ILE A 34 4.14 -8.83 3.62
CA ILE A 34 4.11 -8.13 4.90
C ILE A 34 5.23 -8.60 5.80
N ALA A 35 5.78 -7.66 6.57
CA ALA A 35 6.64 -7.96 7.71
C ALA A 35 5.76 -8.15 8.95
N ASN A 36 5.79 -9.35 9.53
CA ASN A 36 5.15 -9.65 10.80
C ASN A 36 6.14 -9.41 11.94
N ARG A 37 5.95 -8.31 12.66
CA ARG A 37 6.83 -7.87 13.75
C ARG A 37 6.83 -8.83 14.95
N LYS A 38 5.71 -9.51 15.19
CA LYS A 38 5.60 -10.44 16.32
C LYS A 38 6.33 -11.74 16.02
N ALA A 39 6.08 -12.31 14.84
CA ALA A 39 6.74 -13.54 14.39
C ALA A 39 8.21 -13.31 14.00
N GLY A 40 8.56 -12.13 13.50
CA GLY A 40 9.89 -11.83 12.98
C GLY A 40 10.14 -12.47 11.62
N GLU A 41 9.13 -12.44 10.73
CA GLU A 41 9.20 -13.05 9.40
C GLU A 41 8.56 -12.16 8.33
N TYR A 42 8.96 -12.36 7.07
CA TYR A 42 8.20 -11.90 5.91
C TYR A 42 7.23 -12.99 5.48
N ARG A 43 5.98 -12.61 5.18
CA ARG A 43 4.99 -13.55 4.67
C ARG A 43 4.22 -12.96 3.50
N LEU A 44 3.86 -13.83 2.56
CA LEU A 44 2.89 -13.51 1.54
C LEU A 44 1.48 -13.48 2.15
N THR A 45 0.70 -12.52 1.71
CA THR A 45 -0.72 -12.42 2.02
C THR A 45 -1.47 -11.85 0.83
N HIS A 46 -2.79 -11.85 0.91
CA HIS A 46 -3.62 -11.08 0.00
C HIS A 46 -4.28 -9.94 0.77
N HIS A 47 -4.49 -8.82 0.09
CA HIS A 47 -5.16 -7.62 0.58
C HIS A 47 -6.48 -7.94 1.34
N ARG A 48 -7.31 -8.85 0.80
CA ARG A 48 -8.57 -9.30 1.43
C ARG A 48 -8.41 -9.99 2.79
N TYR A 49 -7.18 -10.40 3.13
CA TYR A 49 -6.82 -11.02 4.40
C TYR A 49 -5.97 -10.11 5.27
N LEU A 50 -5.71 -8.87 4.83
CA LEU A 50 -4.97 -7.90 5.61
C LEU A 50 -5.81 -7.53 6.83
N ARG A 51 -5.36 -7.98 8.01
CA ARG A 51 -6.03 -7.65 9.26
C ARG A 51 -5.52 -6.29 9.74
N PRO A 52 -6.37 -5.44 10.35
CA PRO A 52 -5.92 -4.27 11.08
C PRO A 52 -5.20 -4.69 12.37
N THR A 53 -4.01 -5.27 12.26
CA THR A 53 -3.21 -5.69 13.41
C THR A 53 -2.08 -4.68 13.68
N GLN A 54 -1.66 -4.57 14.93
CA GLN A 54 -0.57 -3.68 15.33
C GLN A 54 0.82 -4.19 14.92
N GLY A 55 0.91 -5.42 14.38
CA GLY A 55 2.18 -6.11 14.16
C GLY A 55 2.54 -6.34 12.70
N GLU A 56 1.71 -5.92 11.75
CA GLU A 56 1.92 -6.23 10.32
C GLU A 56 2.13 -4.94 9.52
N THR A 57 3.22 -4.91 8.75
CA THR A 57 3.55 -3.80 7.87
C THR A 57 3.64 -4.32 6.45
N VAL A 58 2.87 -3.75 5.52
CA VAL A 58 3.04 -4.03 4.08
C VAL A 58 4.36 -3.41 3.64
N VAL A 59 5.28 -4.24 3.15
CA VAL A 59 6.63 -3.83 2.76
C VAL A 59 6.85 -3.88 1.25
N TYR A 60 6.08 -4.73 0.55
CA TYR A 60 6.17 -4.89 -0.89
C TYR A 60 4.84 -5.45 -1.42
N ALA A 61 4.48 -5.18 -2.66
CA ALA A 61 3.22 -5.62 -3.26
C ALA A 61 3.36 -5.88 -4.76
N TYR A 62 2.34 -6.53 -5.35
CA TYR A 62 2.33 -6.84 -6.79
C TYR A 62 2.57 -5.62 -7.69
N GLY A 63 2.02 -4.46 -7.32
CA GLY A 63 2.20 -3.20 -8.05
C GLY A 63 3.60 -2.59 -7.91
N ASP A 64 4.35 -2.98 -6.88
CA ASP A 64 5.75 -2.61 -6.71
C ASP A 64 6.60 -3.54 -7.57
N LEU A 65 6.35 -4.86 -7.52
CA LEU A 65 6.99 -5.86 -8.38
C LEU A 65 6.89 -5.52 -9.86
N THR A 66 5.67 -5.22 -10.34
CA THR A 66 5.45 -4.87 -11.75
C THR A 66 6.15 -3.57 -12.16
N HIS A 67 6.29 -2.61 -11.24
CA HIS A 67 7.03 -1.37 -11.51
C HIS A 67 8.54 -1.62 -11.59
N ASP A 68 9.06 -2.42 -10.66
CA ASP A 68 10.49 -2.72 -10.56
C ASP A 68 10.93 -3.69 -11.67
N TRP A 69 10.02 -4.53 -12.18
CA TRP A 69 10.30 -5.51 -13.24
C TRP A 69 10.88 -4.87 -14.51
N ASP A 70 10.25 -3.81 -15.01
CA ASP A 70 10.71 -3.12 -16.22
C ASP A 70 12.10 -2.52 -16.01
N THR A 71 12.37 -1.99 -14.82
CA THR A 71 13.68 -1.42 -14.45
C THR A 71 14.73 -2.52 -14.33
N ALA A 72 14.39 -3.66 -13.72
CA ALA A 72 15.27 -4.80 -13.54
C ALA A 72 15.69 -5.42 -14.88
N LEU A 73 14.76 -5.54 -15.84
CA LEU A 73 15.07 -6.01 -17.19
C LEU A 73 16.06 -5.10 -17.93
N LEU A 74 16.04 -3.80 -17.67
CA LEU A 74 16.99 -2.85 -18.26
C LEU A 74 18.39 -2.94 -17.64
N ILE A 75 18.46 -3.17 -16.33
CA ILE A 75 19.73 -3.18 -15.57
C ILE A 75 20.42 -4.56 -15.64
N SER A 76 19.66 -5.63 -15.49
CA SER A 76 20.14 -7.02 -15.43
C SER A 76 19.24 -7.93 -16.28
N PRO A 77 19.36 -7.89 -17.62
CA PRO A 77 18.47 -8.65 -18.51
C PRO A 77 18.63 -10.17 -18.36
N HIS A 78 19.77 -10.64 -17.86
CA HIS A 78 20.05 -12.07 -17.67
C HIS A 78 19.64 -12.57 -16.28
N ASP A 79 19.50 -11.68 -15.30
CA ASP A 79 19.06 -12.03 -13.97
C ASP A 79 18.29 -10.86 -13.32
N PRO A 80 17.04 -10.62 -13.76
CA PRO A 80 16.22 -9.54 -13.20
C PRO A 80 15.76 -9.85 -11.78
N TRP A 81 15.70 -11.14 -11.40
CA TRP A 81 15.21 -11.55 -10.09
C TRP A 81 16.17 -11.15 -8.98
N ASP A 82 17.48 -11.29 -9.16
CA ASP A 82 18.46 -10.83 -8.18
C ASP A 82 18.36 -9.33 -7.93
N HIS A 83 18.17 -8.54 -8.99
CA HIS A 83 17.98 -7.09 -8.86
C HIS A 83 16.69 -6.72 -8.11
N ILE A 84 15.58 -7.38 -8.43
CA ILE A 84 14.29 -7.14 -7.76
C ILE A 84 14.37 -7.58 -6.30
N THR A 85 15.00 -8.71 -6.01
CA THR A 85 15.22 -9.20 -4.65
C THR A 85 15.99 -8.17 -3.83
N GLN A 86 17.05 -7.59 -4.38
CA GLN A 86 17.80 -6.52 -3.72
C GLN A 86 16.93 -5.28 -3.48
N ALA A 87 16.22 -4.81 -4.50
CA ALA A 87 15.33 -3.64 -4.41
C ALA A 87 14.22 -3.86 -3.36
N ALA A 88 13.57 -5.02 -3.37
CA ALA A 88 12.52 -5.38 -2.42
C ALA A 88 13.06 -5.41 -0.98
N ASN A 89 14.26 -5.96 -0.75
CA ASN A 89 14.89 -5.93 0.57
C ASN A 89 15.22 -4.51 1.02
N THR A 90 15.80 -3.67 0.16
CA THR A 90 16.06 -2.25 0.46
C THR A 90 14.79 -1.50 0.82
N LEU A 91 13.70 -1.73 0.07
CA LEU A 91 12.39 -1.14 0.36
C LEU A 91 11.78 -1.66 1.65
N ALA A 92 11.92 -2.95 1.94
CA ALA A 92 11.44 -3.54 3.18
C ALA A 92 12.16 -2.97 4.40
N HIS A 93 13.50 -2.85 4.34
CA HIS A 93 14.29 -2.18 5.37
C HIS A 93 13.84 -0.74 5.54
N THR A 94 13.70 0.01 4.45
CA THR A 94 13.19 1.39 4.47
C THR A 94 11.84 1.43 5.17
N CYS A 95 10.87 0.57 4.83
CA CYS A 95 9.55 0.54 5.47
C CYS A 95 9.58 0.20 6.97
N LEU A 96 10.59 -0.52 7.45
CA LEU A 96 10.73 -0.93 8.84
C LEU A 96 11.48 0.11 9.68
N GLU A 97 12.51 0.73 9.11
CA GLU A 97 13.28 1.81 9.69
C GLU A 97 12.51 3.13 9.70
N TRP A 98 11.66 3.33 8.68
CA TRP A 98 10.82 4.51 8.59
C TRP A 98 9.76 4.44 9.69
N GLN A 99 10.13 5.02 10.82
CA GLN A 99 9.18 5.46 11.81
C GLN A 99 8.40 6.60 11.15
N PRO A 100 7.08 6.46 10.93
CA PRO A 100 6.29 7.62 10.61
C PRO A 100 6.57 8.65 11.71
N TRP A 101 6.60 9.91 11.29
CA TRP A 101 7.06 11.10 12.01
C TRP A 101 6.41 11.31 13.39
N GLU A 102 5.46 10.44 13.75
CA GLU A 102 4.91 10.16 15.08
C GLU A 102 4.43 8.67 15.11
N PRO A 103 4.26 8.03 16.28
CA PRO A 103 3.63 6.71 16.34
C PRO A 103 2.20 6.81 15.79
N ILE A 104 1.89 6.08 14.71
CA ILE A 104 0.49 5.99 14.23
C ILE A 104 -0.37 5.53 15.42
N THR A 105 -1.29 6.40 15.85
CA THR A 105 -2.27 6.12 16.90
C THR A 105 -3.06 4.85 16.56
N SER A 106 -3.49 4.10 17.57
CA SER A 106 -4.32 2.90 17.37
C SER A 106 -5.56 3.20 16.52
N THR A 107 -6.18 4.36 16.75
CA THR A 107 -7.33 4.88 16.00
C THR A 107 -7.05 5.00 14.50
N ARG A 108 -5.89 5.56 14.11
CA ARG A 108 -5.56 5.73 12.68
C ARG A 108 -5.31 4.40 11.98
N ARG A 109 -4.60 3.46 12.61
CA ARG A 109 -4.42 2.11 12.03
C ARG A 109 -5.76 1.42 11.83
N HIS A 110 -6.66 1.63 12.78
CA HIS A 110 -8.02 1.11 12.69
C HIS A 110 -8.77 1.73 11.51
N PHE A 111 -8.77 3.05 11.37
CA PHE A 111 -9.38 3.73 10.22
C PHE A 111 -8.78 3.28 8.88
N GLN A 112 -7.45 3.23 8.77
CA GLN A 112 -6.77 2.78 7.55
C GLN A 112 -7.17 1.33 7.19
N GLY A 113 -7.24 0.45 8.18
CA GLY A 113 -7.69 -0.92 7.99
C GLY A 113 -9.15 -0.99 7.55
N GLN A 114 -10.04 -0.20 8.17
CA GLN A 114 -11.43 -0.09 7.75
C GLN A 114 -11.56 0.47 6.33
N LEU A 115 -10.74 1.47 5.96
CA LEU A 115 -10.72 2.05 4.62
C LEU A 115 -10.29 1.04 3.57
N ARG A 116 -9.19 0.31 3.81
CA ARG A 116 -8.75 -0.77 2.92
C ARG A 116 -9.82 -1.85 2.76
N GLN A 117 -10.46 -2.25 3.86
CA GLN A 117 -11.56 -3.21 3.82
C GLN A 117 -12.77 -2.67 3.05
N ALA A 118 -13.14 -1.41 3.25
CA ALA A 118 -14.24 -0.79 2.53
C ALA A 118 -13.93 -0.67 1.02
N MET A 119 -12.69 -0.31 0.67
CA MET A 119 -12.22 -0.29 -0.72
C MET A 119 -12.29 -1.69 -1.35
N PHE A 120 -11.92 -2.74 -0.61
CA PHE A 120 -12.10 -4.12 -1.06
C PHE A 120 -13.56 -4.46 -1.36
N GLU A 121 -14.46 -4.15 -0.41
CA GLU A 121 -15.89 -4.37 -0.54
C GLU A 121 -16.47 -3.65 -1.77
N GLN A 122 -15.84 -2.55 -2.19
CA GLN A 122 -16.19 -1.79 -3.39
C GLN A 122 -15.44 -2.25 -4.65
N GLY A 123 -14.73 -3.37 -4.64
CA GLY A 123 -14.04 -3.91 -5.82
C GLY A 123 -12.69 -3.24 -6.13
N PHE A 124 -11.98 -2.76 -5.10
CA PHE A 124 -10.63 -2.21 -5.26
C PHE A 124 -9.61 -3.08 -4.55
N LEU A 125 -8.48 -3.37 -5.19
CA LEU A 125 -7.40 -4.15 -4.59
C LEU A 125 -6.23 -3.24 -4.24
N LEU A 126 -5.74 -3.30 -3.00
CA LEU A 126 -4.50 -2.59 -2.65
C LEU A 126 -3.36 -3.10 -3.55
N LEU A 127 -2.80 -2.21 -4.35
CA LEU A 127 -1.89 -2.53 -5.44
C LEU A 127 -0.43 -2.39 -5.03
N ARG A 128 -0.11 -1.38 -4.20
CA ARG A 128 1.27 -1.05 -3.80
C ARG A 128 1.41 -1.00 -2.29
N ARG A 129 2.64 -1.08 -1.79
CA ARG A 129 2.94 -0.72 -0.41
C ARG A 129 2.48 0.73 -0.12
N PRO A 130 2.02 1.03 1.11
CA PRO A 130 1.67 2.40 1.48
C PRO A 130 2.89 3.31 1.38
N MET A 131 2.71 4.50 0.81
CA MET A 131 3.78 5.49 0.68
C MET A 131 3.52 6.67 1.60
N PHE A 132 4.50 7.06 2.40
CA PHE A 132 4.45 8.34 3.10
C PHE A 132 5.05 9.39 2.17
N THR A 133 4.32 10.45 1.90
CA THR A 133 4.79 11.53 1.03
C THR A 133 4.66 12.87 1.74
N ASP A 134 5.58 13.79 1.44
CA ASP A 134 5.46 15.20 1.80
C ASP A 134 5.17 15.98 0.52
N ARG A 135 4.02 16.64 0.47
CA ARG A 135 3.65 17.48 -0.67
C ARG A 135 3.20 18.85 -0.17
N GLY A 136 4.09 19.84 -0.30
CA GLY A 136 3.81 21.22 0.08
C GLY A 136 3.69 21.40 1.60
N GLY A 137 4.48 20.67 2.40
CA GLY A 137 4.46 20.75 3.86
C GLY A 137 3.31 19.98 4.50
N MET A 138 2.54 19.24 3.72
CA MET A 138 1.53 18.31 4.21
C MET A 138 2.04 16.89 4.04
N HIS A 139 2.38 16.25 5.16
CA HIS A 139 2.65 14.82 5.14
C HIS A 139 1.35 14.08 4.86
N ARG A 140 1.42 12.94 4.18
CA ARG A 140 0.25 12.11 3.87
C ARG A 140 0.67 10.66 3.69
N LEU A 141 -0.29 9.77 3.88
CA LEU A 141 -0.19 8.34 3.63
C LEU A 141 -1.01 8.02 2.38
N ASP A 142 -0.33 7.55 1.36
CA ASP A 142 -0.87 7.25 0.04
C ASP A 142 -1.04 5.72 -0.10
N ASP A 143 -2.28 5.27 -0.15
CA ASP A 143 -2.63 3.90 -0.54
C ASP A 143 -3.06 3.90 -2.00
N THR A 144 -2.42 3.06 -2.83
CA THR A 144 -2.77 2.92 -4.25
C THR A 144 -3.52 1.62 -4.48
N TYR A 145 -4.65 1.71 -5.16
CA TYR A 145 -5.57 0.62 -5.44
C TYR A 145 -5.74 0.40 -6.94
N LEU A 146 -6.01 -0.84 -7.34
CA LEU A 146 -6.46 -1.24 -8.66
C LEU A 146 -7.98 -1.41 -8.66
N ASP A 147 -8.68 -0.87 -9.66
CA ASP A 147 -10.09 -1.16 -9.88
C ASP A 147 -10.28 -2.53 -10.56
N THR A 148 -10.98 -3.46 -9.91
CA THR A 148 -11.16 -4.82 -10.47
C THR A 148 -12.13 -4.87 -11.63
N THR A 149 -13.02 -3.88 -11.77
CA THR A 149 -13.95 -3.82 -12.91
C THR A 149 -13.34 -3.06 -14.10
N ARG A 150 -12.30 -2.25 -13.84
CA ARG A 150 -11.57 -1.44 -14.83
C ARG A 150 -10.06 -1.46 -14.55
N PRO A 151 -9.35 -2.56 -14.87
CA PRO A 151 -7.94 -2.74 -14.50
C PRO A 151 -6.97 -1.69 -15.07
N GLU A 152 -7.40 -0.92 -16.06
CA GLU A 152 -6.67 0.23 -16.59
C GLU A 152 -6.71 1.47 -15.67
N ILE A 153 -7.51 1.42 -14.61
CA ILE A 153 -7.69 2.49 -13.63
C ILE A 153 -7.03 2.10 -12.31
N THR A 154 -6.17 2.99 -11.82
CA THR A 154 -5.65 2.95 -10.45
C THR A 154 -6.08 4.18 -9.68
N ILE A 155 -6.18 4.05 -8.37
CA ILE A 155 -6.67 5.09 -7.46
C ILE A 155 -5.69 5.21 -6.33
N THR A 156 -5.14 6.39 -6.12
CA THR A 156 -4.41 6.73 -4.91
C THR A 156 -5.30 7.52 -3.98
N ILE A 157 -5.54 6.97 -2.79
CA ILE A 157 -6.17 7.70 -1.68
C ILE A 157 -5.05 8.20 -0.78
N ALA A 158 -4.95 9.52 -0.68
CA ALA A 158 -3.96 10.22 0.11
C ALA A 158 -4.61 10.77 1.39
N VAL A 159 -4.20 10.27 2.55
CA VAL A 159 -4.73 10.66 3.86
C VAL A 159 -3.71 11.54 4.60
N PRO A 160 -4.02 12.79 4.97
CA PRO A 160 -3.10 13.70 5.66
C PRO A 160 -2.43 13.12 6.93
N TYR A 161 -1.25 13.64 7.29
CA TYR A 161 -0.39 13.19 8.39
C TYR A 161 0.36 14.38 9.05
N PRO A 162 0.50 14.43 10.40
CA PRO A 162 -0.29 13.70 11.40
C PRO A 162 -1.77 14.13 11.36
N GLU A 163 -2.62 13.57 12.22
CA GLU A 163 -4.10 13.57 12.14
C GLU A 163 -4.77 14.81 11.50
N PRO A 164 -5.79 14.64 10.64
CA PRO A 164 -6.56 15.77 10.16
C PRO A 164 -7.52 16.23 11.25
N ASP A 165 -7.17 17.28 12.00
CA ASP A 165 -8.19 18.09 12.67
C ASP A 165 -9.13 18.76 11.64
N ARG A 166 -8.68 18.91 10.37
CA ARG A 166 -9.38 19.68 9.32
C ARG A 166 -9.17 19.20 7.87
N GLY A 167 -8.44 18.12 7.63
CA GLY A 167 -8.01 17.71 6.27
C GLY A 167 -8.87 16.62 5.64
N SER A 168 -9.38 16.86 4.44
CA SER A 168 -10.07 15.83 3.64
C SER A 168 -9.07 14.90 2.95
N PRO A 169 -9.38 13.60 2.80
CA PRO A 169 -8.59 12.73 1.94
C PRO A 169 -8.60 13.28 0.51
N ILE A 170 -7.42 13.32 -0.11
CA ILE A 170 -7.27 13.67 -1.52
C ILE A 170 -7.34 12.36 -2.31
N ILE A 171 -8.14 12.34 -3.37
CA ILE A 171 -8.25 11.17 -4.22
C ILE A 171 -7.67 11.49 -5.60
N THR A 172 -6.65 10.75 -5.99
CA THR A 172 -6.06 10.86 -7.32
C THR A 172 -6.40 9.58 -8.07
N TRP A 173 -6.89 9.67 -9.29
CA TRP A 173 -7.13 8.52 -10.15
C TRP A 173 -6.23 8.61 -11.37
N CYS A 174 -5.61 7.51 -11.73
CA CYS A 174 -4.71 7.40 -12.86
C CYS A 174 -5.29 6.39 -13.83
N THR A 175 -5.30 6.75 -15.11
CA THR A 175 -5.65 5.84 -16.21
C THR A 175 -4.52 5.81 -17.22
N ARG A 176 -4.52 4.84 -18.13
CA ARG A 176 -3.64 4.87 -19.31
C ARG A 176 -3.76 6.16 -20.14
N ARG A 177 -4.88 6.90 -20.02
CA ARG A 177 -5.18 8.12 -20.79
C ARG A 177 -4.85 9.42 -20.04
N GLY A 178 -4.33 9.34 -18.82
CA GLY A 178 -3.96 10.51 -18.03
C GLY A 178 -4.37 10.42 -16.55
N VAL A 179 -4.03 11.46 -15.81
CA VAL A 179 -4.28 11.60 -14.37
C VAL A 179 -5.44 12.56 -14.14
N PHE A 180 -6.39 12.14 -13.31
CA PHE A 180 -7.50 12.96 -12.81
C PHE A 180 -7.34 13.14 -11.31
N GLN A 181 -7.42 14.37 -10.83
CA GLN A 181 -7.32 14.66 -9.40
C GLN A 181 -8.64 15.23 -8.90
N GLY A 182 -9.16 14.65 -7.81
CA GLY A 182 -10.35 15.11 -7.11
C GLY A 182 -10.09 15.25 -5.61
N CYS A 183 -10.84 16.14 -4.97
CA CYS A 183 -10.89 16.19 -3.50
C CYS A 183 -12.26 15.72 -3.07
N THR A 184 -12.32 14.62 -2.33
CA THR A 184 -13.56 14.21 -1.67
C THR A 184 -13.46 14.60 -0.22
N ARG A 185 -14.28 15.57 0.17
CA ARG A 185 -14.54 15.86 1.58
C ARG A 185 -15.33 14.70 2.15
N SER A 186 -14.62 13.78 2.81
CA SER A 186 -15.25 13.01 3.88
C SER A 186 -15.69 14.03 4.91
N ASN A 187 -16.99 14.18 5.13
CA ASN A 187 -17.43 14.87 6.34
C ASN A 187 -16.79 14.12 7.52
N SER A 188 -16.31 14.83 8.54
CA SER A 188 -15.56 14.28 9.67
C SER A 188 -16.31 13.23 10.53
N GLY A 189 -17.48 12.78 10.10
CA GLY A 189 -18.24 11.65 10.65
C GLY A 189 -18.62 10.55 9.65
N GLN A 190 -18.25 10.64 8.37
CA GLN A 190 -18.45 9.54 7.42
C GLN A 190 -17.35 8.48 7.65
N GLY A 191 -17.76 7.30 8.09
CA GLY A 191 -16.83 6.17 8.24
C GLY A 191 -16.20 5.74 6.91
N ALA A 192 -15.24 4.81 6.98
CA ALA A 192 -14.54 4.25 5.82
C ALA A 192 -15.46 3.76 4.68
N ARG A 193 -16.62 3.19 5.02
CA ARG A 193 -17.57 2.61 4.06
C ARG A 193 -18.25 3.65 3.15
N PRO A 194 -18.94 4.68 3.67
CA PRO A 194 -19.48 5.76 2.86
C PRO A 194 -18.42 6.37 1.91
N PHE A 195 -17.21 6.58 2.41
CA PHE A 195 -16.12 7.13 1.60
C PHE A 195 -15.74 6.22 0.42
N ALA A 196 -15.59 4.90 0.64
CA ALA A 196 -15.28 3.97 -0.45
C ALA A 196 -16.41 3.90 -1.49
N GLN A 197 -17.68 3.99 -1.04
CA GLN A 197 -18.83 4.05 -1.93
C GLN A 197 -18.83 5.34 -2.78
N ASP A 198 -18.45 6.47 -2.20
CA ASP A 198 -18.30 7.74 -2.93
C ASP A 198 -17.18 7.63 -3.98
N VAL A 199 -16.06 6.97 -3.66
CA VAL A 199 -14.98 6.69 -4.63
C VAL A 199 -15.55 5.93 -5.83
N ARG A 200 -16.25 4.81 -5.58
CA ARG A 200 -16.86 3.98 -6.62
C ARG A 200 -17.85 4.76 -7.48
N THR A 201 -18.76 5.49 -6.84
CA THR A 201 -19.79 6.31 -7.52
C THR A 201 -19.16 7.36 -8.42
N ASN A 202 -18.10 8.02 -7.94
CA ASN A 202 -17.41 9.05 -8.70
C ASN A 202 -16.68 8.49 -9.92
N ILE A 203 -16.08 7.29 -9.84
CA ILE A 203 -15.46 6.61 -10.99
C ILE A 203 -16.52 6.26 -12.03
N THR A 204 -17.62 5.63 -11.60
CA THR A 204 -18.74 5.32 -12.49
C THR A 204 -19.19 6.58 -13.22
N ARG A 205 -19.44 7.68 -12.49
CA ARG A 205 -19.85 8.95 -13.10
C ARG A 205 -18.86 9.49 -14.14
N VAL A 206 -17.56 9.48 -13.85
CA VAL A 206 -16.55 10.08 -14.75
C VAL A 206 -16.29 9.23 -15.99
N PHE A 207 -16.36 7.91 -15.87
CA PHE A 207 -15.95 7.00 -16.94
C PHE A 207 -17.11 6.34 -17.69
N ASP A 208 -18.33 6.31 -17.15
CA ASP A 208 -19.53 5.81 -17.86
C ASP A 208 -20.31 6.90 -18.61
N GLN A 209 -19.98 8.17 -18.39
CA GLN A 209 -20.62 9.30 -19.09
C GLN A 209 -19.86 9.74 -20.37
N ARG A 210 -18.86 8.96 -20.81
CA ARG A 210 -18.05 9.21 -22.01
C ARG A 210 -18.15 8.06 -22.98
#